data_AF-A0A1G8DKF4-F1
#
_entry.id   AF-A0A1G8DKF4-F1
#
_cell.length_a   1.000
_cell.length_b   1.000
_cell.length_c   1.000
_cell.angle_alpha   90.00
_cell.angle_beta   90.00
_cell.angle_gamma   90.00
#
_symmetry.space_group_name_H-M   'P 1'
#
loop_
_entity.id
_entity.type
_entity.pdbx_description
1 polymer ?
#
loop_
_entity_poly.entity_id
_entity_poly.type
_entity_poly.pdbx_seq_one_letter_code
_entity_poly.pdbx_strand_id
1 'polypeptide(L)'
;MLSTKNRIVNERFYDAYILFDDMLAQRFKLEEGGVAKYMAKMKECYTEAREHIPEWDDTFKRLQHLQARFNSLKDGKVAFEHFQGKDEDVVWMSVFKEKMDAEADVLSKYSKIDFTKKKKNEGFFGKLLGLFK
;
A
#
# COMPACT_ATOMS: atom_id res chain seq x y z
N MET A 1 -16.53 -28.26 -14.04
CA MET A 1 -16.11 -27.12 -14.89
C MET A 1 -15.86 -25.81 -14.14
N LEU A 2 -16.57 -25.49 -13.06
CA LEU A 2 -16.29 -24.30 -12.22
C LEU A 2 -14.95 -24.39 -11.47
N SER A 3 -14.55 -25.59 -11.00
CA SER A 3 -13.33 -25.76 -10.18
C SER A 3 -12.04 -25.49 -10.96
N THR A 4 -11.96 -25.85 -12.25
CA THR A 4 -10.79 -25.60 -13.12
C THR A 4 -10.57 -24.10 -13.40
N LYS A 5 -11.64 -23.32 -13.61
CA LYS A 5 -11.53 -21.87 -13.85
C LYS A 5 -11.06 -21.14 -12.60
N ASN A 6 -11.62 -21.46 -11.43
CA ASN A 6 -11.20 -20.89 -10.15
C ASN A 6 -9.72 -21.20 -9.85
N ARG A 7 -9.30 -22.43 -10.14
CA ARG A 7 -7.91 -22.85 -9.99
C ARG A 7 -6.96 -21.95 -10.78
N ILE A 8 -7.21 -21.79 -12.08
CA ILE A 8 -6.37 -20.95 -12.97
C ILE A 8 -6.30 -19.50 -12.47
N VAL A 9 -7.43 -18.93 -12.05
CA VAL A 9 -7.48 -17.56 -11.50
C VAL A 9 -6.66 -17.44 -10.22
N ASN A 10 -6.71 -18.44 -9.35
CA ASN A 10 -5.97 -18.41 -8.09
C ASN A 10 -4.47 -18.68 -8.28
N GLU A 11 -4.08 -19.53 -9.22
CA GLU A 11 -2.67 -19.74 -9.61
C GLU A 11 -2.08 -18.43 -10.16
N ARG A 12 -2.77 -17.78 -11.11
CA ARG A 12 -2.36 -16.47 -11.65
C ARG A 12 -2.25 -15.39 -10.57
N PHE A 13 -3.21 -15.35 -9.65
CA PHE A 13 -3.15 -14.44 -8.51
C PHE A 13 -1.95 -14.73 -7.61
N TYR A 14 -1.69 -15.99 -7.31
CA TYR A 14 -0.61 -16.40 -6.42
C TYR A 14 0.75 -16.00 -6.99
N ASP A 15 1.00 -16.31 -8.26
CA ASP A 15 2.23 -15.95 -8.96
C ASP A 15 2.38 -14.42 -9.05
N ALA A 16 1.31 -13.71 -9.41
CA ALA A 16 1.33 -12.24 -9.48
C ALA A 16 1.59 -11.61 -8.11
N TYR A 17 1.04 -12.17 -7.03
CA TYR A 17 1.27 -11.67 -5.67
C TYR A 17 2.73 -11.85 -5.24
N ILE A 18 3.35 -13.00 -5.52
CA ILE A 18 4.77 -13.22 -5.20
C ILE A 18 5.63 -12.16 -5.89
N LEU A 19 5.46 -11.99 -7.20
CA LEU A 19 6.22 -10.98 -7.96
C LEU A 19 5.97 -9.56 -7.43
N PHE A 20 4.74 -9.27 -7.01
CA PHE A 20 4.37 -7.98 -6.44
C PHE A 20 5.01 -7.75 -5.06
N ASP A 21 5.01 -8.77 -4.19
CA ASP A 21 5.64 -8.70 -2.87
C ASP A 21 7.16 -8.54 -2.99
N ASP A 22 7.80 -9.29 -3.89
CA ASP A 22 9.24 -9.22 -4.16
C ASP A 22 9.64 -7.83 -4.67
N MET A 23 8.87 -7.25 -5.60
CA MET A 23 9.11 -5.89 -6.10
C MET A 23 9.06 -4.86 -4.95
N LEU A 24 8.07 -4.98 -4.06
CA LEU A 24 7.98 -4.11 -2.89
C LEU A 24 9.11 -4.35 -1.89
N ALA A 25 9.50 -5.61 -1.67
CA ALA A 25 10.60 -5.98 -0.80
C ALA A 25 11.91 -5.38 -1.28
N GLN A 26 12.19 -5.48 -2.59
CA GLN A 26 13.36 -4.85 -3.23
C GLN A 26 13.38 -3.33 -3.01
N ARG A 27 12.24 -2.64 -3.17
CA ARG A 27 12.15 -1.19 -2.91
C ARG A 27 12.53 -0.84 -1.47
N PHE A 28 12.22 -1.70 -0.51
CA PHE A 28 12.56 -1.51 0.91
C PHE A 28 13.87 -2.20 1.34
N LYS A 29 14.62 -2.82 0.41
CA LYS A 29 15.83 -3.60 0.69
C LYS A 29 15.59 -4.73 1.71
N LEU A 30 14.48 -5.43 1.55
CA LEU A 30 14.10 -6.61 2.33
C LEU A 30 14.23 -7.87 1.47
N GLU A 31 14.43 -9.02 2.11
CA GLU A 31 14.44 -10.32 1.44
C GLU A 31 13.03 -10.77 1.03
N GLU A 32 12.03 -10.53 1.89
CA GLU A 32 10.62 -10.85 1.63
C GLU A 32 9.68 -9.91 2.44
N GLY A 33 8.37 -9.97 2.17
CA GLY A 33 7.36 -9.28 2.97
C GLY A 33 7.15 -7.81 2.57
N GLY A 34 7.33 -7.51 1.28
CA GLY A 34 7.21 -6.16 0.74
C GLY A 34 5.85 -5.52 0.95
N VAL A 35 4.76 -6.27 0.76
CA VAL A 35 3.38 -5.80 0.98
C VAL A 35 3.15 -5.44 2.45
N ALA A 36 3.62 -6.29 3.36
CA ALA A 36 3.53 -6.04 4.80
C ALA A 36 4.28 -4.77 5.19
N LYS A 37 5.50 -4.60 4.67
CA LYS A 37 6.32 -3.41 4.92
C LYS A 37 5.68 -2.14 4.36
N TYR A 38 5.14 -2.21 3.15
CA TYR A 38 4.44 -1.08 2.53
C TYR A 38 3.26 -0.62 3.38
N MET A 39 2.42 -1.56 3.84
CA MET A 39 1.31 -1.26 4.74
C MET A 39 1.77 -0.70 6.09
N ALA A 40 2.88 -1.18 6.65
CA ALA A 40 3.45 -0.63 7.88
C ALA A 40 3.87 0.84 7.67
N LYS A 41 4.52 1.15 6.55
CA LYS A 41 4.88 2.52 6.19
C LYS A 41 3.65 3.42 6.03
N MET A 42 2.58 2.91 5.42
CA MET A 42 1.32 3.65 5.40
C MET A 42 0.86 3.97 6.84
N LYS A 43 0.88 3.01 7.77
CA LYS A 43 0.48 3.23 9.18
C LYS A 43 1.39 4.19 9.96
N GLU A 44 2.63 4.39 9.54
CA GLU A 44 3.57 5.35 10.16
C GLU A 44 3.32 6.81 9.75
N CYS A 45 2.69 7.06 8.60
CA CYS A 45 2.43 8.42 8.09
C CYS A 45 1.50 9.27 9.01
N TYR A 46 1.66 10.58 9.04
CA TYR A 46 0.75 11.47 9.79
C TYR A 46 -0.65 11.51 9.18
N THR A 47 -1.69 11.33 10.00
CA THR A 47 -3.11 11.22 9.60
C THR A 47 -3.59 12.39 8.75
N GLU A 48 -3.27 13.62 9.14
CA GLU A 48 -3.73 14.84 8.48
C GLU A 48 -3.26 14.96 7.02
N ALA A 49 -2.07 14.44 6.68
CA ALA A 49 -1.60 14.44 5.30
C ALA A 49 -2.13 13.26 4.48
N ARG A 50 -2.60 12.19 5.14
CA ARG A 50 -3.30 11.09 4.46
C ARG A 50 -4.66 11.54 3.95
N GLU A 51 -5.34 12.43 4.67
CA GLU A 51 -6.65 12.99 4.25
C GLU A 51 -6.57 13.74 2.91
N HIS A 52 -5.39 14.20 2.51
CA HIS A 52 -5.14 14.82 1.22
C HIS A 52 -4.88 13.83 0.07
N ILE A 53 -4.85 12.52 0.34
CA ILE A 53 -4.65 11.46 -0.65
C ILE A 53 -5.92 10.59 -0.67
N PRO A 54 -6.89 10.89 -1.55
CA PRO A 54 -8.22 10.26 -1.53
C PRO A 54 -8.20 8.73 -1.60
N GLU A 55 -7.24 8.16 -2.34
CA GLU A 55 -7.11 6.72 -2.53
C GLU A 55 -6.36 5.99 -1.40
N TRP A 56 -5.97 6.69 -0.31
CA TRP A 56 -5.15 6.13 0.76
C TRP A 56 -5.78 4.91 1.41
N ASP A 57 -7.00 5.07 1.91
CA ASP A 57 -7.71 4.02 2.65
C ASP A 57 -8.09 2.85 1.74
N ASP A 58 -8.50 3.15 0.51
CA ASP A 58 -8.84 2.13 -0.47
C ASP A 58 -7.62 1.30 -0.86
N THR A 59 -6.47 1.95 -1.05
CA THR A 59 -5.20 1.27 -1.31
C THR A 59 -4.81 0.38 -0.13
N PHE A 60 -4.92 0.89 1.09
CA PHE A 60 -4.60 0.12 2.30
C PHE A 60 -5.49 -1.12 2.42
N LYS A 61 -6.82 -0.95 2.31
CA LYS A 61 -7.79 -2.07 2.36
C LYS A 61 -7.52 -3.09 1.26
N ARG A 62 -7.18 -2.65 0.05
CA ARG A 62 -6.87 -3.55 -1.06
C ARG A 62 -5.62 -4.38 -0.76
N LEU A 63 -4.54 -3.77 -0.27
CA LEU A 63 -3.34 -4.50 0.14
C LEU A 63 -3.63 -5.51 1.26
N GLN A 64 -4.46 -5.16 2.25
CA GLN A 64 -4.89 -6.10 3.29
C GLN A 64 -5.64 -7.30 2.70
N HIS A 65 -6.57 -7.06 1.76
CA HIS A 65 -7.30 -8.13 1.08
C HIS A 65 -6.37 -9.06 0.29
N LEU A 66 -5.44 -8.49 -0.48
CA LEU A 66 -4.46 -9.26 -1.26
C LEU A 66 -3.62 -10.14 -0.34
N GLN A 67 -3.08 -9.59 0.75
CA GLN A 67 -2.28 -10.34 1.71
C GLN A 67 -3.09 -11.46 2.39
N ALA A 68 -4.33 -11.19 2.78
CA ALA A 68 -5.19 -12.19 3.40
C ALA A 68 -5.53 -13.33 2.44
N ARG A 69 -5.82 -13.02 1.16
CA ARG A 69 -6.06 -14.00 0.10
C ARG A 69 -4.81 -14.86 -0.15
N PHE A 70 -3.64 -14.23 -0.27
CA PHE A 70 -2.38 -14.95 -0.45
C PHE A 70 -2.09 -15.90 0.72
N ASN A 71 -2.20 -15.43 1.96
CA ASN A 71 -1.97 -16.28 3.15
C ASN A 71 -2.96 -17.45 3.21
N SER A 72 -4.22 -17.24 2.81
CA SER A 72 -5.22 -18.32 2.77
C SER A 72 -4.86 -19.42 1.76
N LEU A 73 -4.29 -19.04 0.62
CA LEU A 73 -3.82 -19.97 -0.40
C LEU A 73 -2.49 -20.64 0.01
N LYS A 74 -1.54 -19.86 0.56
CA LYS A 74 -0.21 -20.32 1.01
C LYS A 74 -0.33 -21.35 2.13
N ASP A 75 -1.18 -21.10 3.12
CA ASP A 75 -1.35 -21.98 4.28
C ASP A 75 -2.17 -23.24 3.96
N GLY A 76 -2.65 -23.39 2.71
CA GLY A 76 -3.53 -24.49 2.31
C GLY A 76 -4.90 -24.48 3.00
N LYS A 77 -5.25 -23.38 3.68
CA LYS A 77 -6.55 -23.21 4.37
C LYS A 77 -7.73 -23.26 3.40
N VAL A 78 -7.50 -22.91 2.13
CA VAL A 78 -8.48 -23.02 1.06
C VAL A 78 -7.82 -23.65 -0.16
N ALA A 79 -8.41 -24.73 -0.67
CA ALA A 79 -7.96 -25.28 -1.95
C ALA A 79 -8.20 -24.24 -3.06
N PHE A 80 -7.25 -24.13 -3.98
CA PHE A 80 -7.32 -23.20 -5.12
C PHE A 80 -8.61 -23.33 -5.94
N GLU A 81 -9.30 -24.45 -5.89
CA GLU A 81 -10.52 -24.70 -6.65
C GLU A 81 -11.79 -24.16 -5.98
N HIS A 82 -11.73 -23.92 -4.66
CA HIS A 82 -12.86 -23.52 -3.83
C HIS A 82 -12.91 -22.02 -3.53
N PHE A 83 -11.83 -21.29 -3.80
CA PHE A 83 -11.82 -19.83 -3.67
C PHE A 83 -12.32 -19.18 -4.96
N GLN A 84 -13.41 -18.41 -4.90
CA GLN A 84 -13.90 -17.62 -6.03
C GLN A 84 -13.00 -16.39 -6.21
N GLY A 85 -11.89 -16.58 -6.91
CA GLY A 85 -10.93 -15.52 -7.21
C GLY A 85 -11.49 -14.50 -8.19
N LYS A 86 -10.98 -13.27 -8.10
CA LYS A 86 -11.21 -12.22 -9.10
C LYS A 86 -9.91 -11.89 -9.80
N ASP A 87 -9.94 -11.83 -11.14
CA ASP A 87 -8.80 -11.36 -11.96
C ASP A 87 -8.51 -9.86 -11.72
N GLU A 88 -9.47 -9.11 -11.19
CA GLU A 88 -9.32 -7.71 -10.79
C GLU A 88 -8.16 -7.47 -9.82
N ASP A 89 -7.80 -8.45 -8.99
CA ASP A 89 -6.66 -8.34 -8.07
C ASP A 89 -5.33 -8.34 -8.83
N VAL A 90 -5.20 -9.19 -9.86
CA VAL A 90 -4.01 -9.26 -10.72
C VAL A 90 -3.85 -7.97 -11.51
N VAL A 91 -4.94 -7.48 -12.10
CA VAL A 91 -4.95 -6.20 -12.83
C VAL A 91 -4.59 -5.06 -11.90
N TRP A 92 -5.15 -5.03 -10.68
CA TRP A 92 -4.85 -3.99 -9.71
C TRP A 92 -3.36 -3.97 -9.32
N MET A 93 -2.73 -5.13 -9.11
CA MET A 93 -1.29 -5.20 -8.82
C MET A 93 -0.43 -4.67 -9.99
N SER A 94 -0.83 -4.95 -11.24
CA SER A 94 -0.16 -4.40 -12.43
C SER A 94 -0.27 -2.87 -12.48
N VAL A 95 -1.48 -2.33 -12.30
CA VAL A 95 -1.70 -0.87 -12.28
C VAL A 95 -0.96 -0.22 -11.12
N PHE A 96 -0.89 -0.90 -9.97
CA PHE A 96 -0.13 -0.39 -8.82
C PHE A 96 1.36 -0.31 -9.13
N LYS A 97 1.93 -1.33 -9.78
CA LYS A 97 3.32 -1.30 -10.25
C LYS A 97 3.59 -0.12 -11.18
N GLU A 98 2.72 0.11 -12.17
CA GLU A 98 2.84 1.28 -13.06
C GLU A 98 2.79 2.60 -12.29
N LYS A 99 1.91 2.72 -11.28
CA LYS A 99 1.87 3.89 -10.40
C LYS A 99 3.14 4.06 -9.59
N MET A 100 3.76 2.97 -9.14
CA MET A 100 5.02 3.02 -8.39
C MET A 100 6.16 3.49 -9.29
N ASP A 101 6.24 2.96 -10.52
CA ASP A 101 7.25 3.37 -11.52
C ASP A 101 7.09 4.85 -11.90
N ALA A 102 5.85 5.35 -11.92
CA ALA A 102 5.54 6.77 -12.14
C ALA A 102 5.63 7.65 -10.87
N GLU A 103 6.07 7.10 -9.73
CA GLU A 103 6.06 7.76 -8.42
C GLU A 103 4.71 8.41 -8.05
N ALA A 104 3.63 7.80 -8.48
CA ALA A 104 2.24 8.20 -8.29
C ALA A 104 1.50 7.30 -7.29
N ASP A 105 2.20 6.36 -6.65
CA ASP A 105 1.67 5.59 -5.53
C ASP A 105 1.42 6.47 -4.29
N VAL A 106 0.62 5.96 -3.35
CA VAL A 106 0.20 6.73 -2.16
C VAL A 106 1.36 7.17 -1.27
N LEU A 107 2.42 6.36 -1.12
CA LEU A 107 3.58 6.76 -0.32
C LEU A 107 4.45 7.79 -1.04
N SER A 108 4.58 7.69 -2.36
CA SER A 108 5.28 8.69 -3.18
C SER A 108 4.50 10.00 -3.27
N LYS A 109 3.16 9.96 -3.32
CA LYS A 109 2.32 11.17 -3.19
C LYS A 109 2.50 11.81 -1.82
N TYR A 110 2.52 11.00 -0.77
CA TYR A 110 2.72 11.48 0.59
C TYR A 110 4.09 12.13 0.80
N SER A 111 5.16 11.55 0.26
CA SER A 111 6.51 12.14 0.38
C SER A 111 6.65 13.49 -0.31
N LYS A 112 5.79 13.79 -1.29
CA LYS A 112 5.72 15.08 -2.00
C LYS A 112 4.93 16.16 -1.24
N ILE A 113 4.21 15.79 -0.18
CA ILE A 113 3.48 16.76 0.67
C ILE A 113 4.49 17.48 1.56
N ASP A 114 4.51 18.81 1.47
CA ASP A 114 5.38 19.66 2.28
C ASP A 114 4.81 19.87 3.69
N PHE A 115 5.37 19.16 4.66
CA PHE A 115 5.04 19.28 6.08
C PHE A 115 5.59 20.56 6.73
N THR A 116 6.47 21.31 6.05
CA THR A 116 7.13 22.49 6.62
C THR A 116 6.21 23.71 6.72
N LYS A 117 5.13 23.77 5.93
CA LYS A 117 4.16 24.90 5.97
C LYS A 117 3.36 25.00 7.28
N LYS A 118 3.35 23.97 8.14
CA LYS A 118 2.73 24.05 9.48
C LYS A 118 3.64 24.64 10.57
N LYS A 119 4.92 24.93 10.28
CA LYS A 119 5.86 25.48 11.27
C LYS A 119 6.06 27.00 11.16
N LYS A 120 5.02 27.74 10.75
CA LYS A 120 5.07 29.20 10.73
C LYS A 120 3.78 29.78 11.31
N ASN A 121 3.98 30.67 12.28
CA ASN A 121 2.99 31.40 13.07
C ASN A 121 2.34 30.61 14.20
N GLU A 122 3.06 30.46 15.31
CA GLU A 122 2.66 31.03 16.60
C GLU A 122 3.73 30.71 17.66
N GLY A 123 4.22 31.75 18.35
CA GLY A 123 4.66 31.54 19.73
C GLY A 123 6.05 32.01 20.15
N PHE A 124 7.07 32.10 19.27
CA PHE A 124 8.42 32.49 19.73
C PHE A 124 8.81 33.93 19.39
N PHE A 125 8.72 34.35 18.13
CA PHE A 125 9.08 35.74 17.76
C PHE A 125 8.04 36.78 18.17
N GLY A 126 6.77 36.41 18.28
CA GLY A 126 5.71 37.30 18.80
C GLY A 126 5.84 37.59 20.30
N LYS A 127 6.40 36.66 21.08
CA LYS A 127 6.68 36.88 22.51
C LYS A 127 7.94 37.72 22.74
N LEU A 128 8.95 37.60 21.87
CA LEU A 128 10.20 38.35 22.01
C LEU A 128 10.04 39.85 21.69
N LEU A 129 9.15 40.20 20.75
CA LEU A 129 8.87 41.60 20.39
C LEU A 129 7.92 42.32 21.36
N GLY A 130 7.24 41.60 22.26
CA GLY A 130 6.39 42.20 23.31
C GLY A 130 7.13 42.56 24.60
N LEU A 131 8.41 42.17 24.73
CA LEU A 131 9.25 42.44 25.91
C LEU A 131 10.15 43.68 25.77
N PHE A 132 10.10 44.36 24.61
CA PHE A 132 10.86 45.57 24.32
C PHE A 132 9.97 46.81 24.08
N LYS A 133 8.78 46.86 24.69
CA LYS A 133 7.91 48.04 24.68
C LYS A 133 7.50 48.45 26.09
#